data_AF-A0A136HZS3-F1
#
_entry.id   AF-A0A136HZS3-F1
#
_cell.length_a   1.000
_cell.length_b   1.000
_cell.length_c   1.000
_cell.angle_alpha   90.00
_cell.angle_beta   90.00
_cell.angle_gamma   90.00
#
_symmetry.space_group_name_H-M   'P 1'
#
loop_
_entity.id
_entity.type
_entity.pdbx_description
1 polymer ?
#
loop_
_entity_poly.entity_id
_entity_poly.type
_entity_poly.pdbx_seq_one_letter_code
_entity_poly.pdbx_strand_id
1 'polypeptide(L)'
;MISLTQLEIVDLALRFAACGQLSLLMFWFGRKTAVGQKRAYQFFVLCIISYILLTTPIADEDYGWLRRPLLLVTDLTAFSLWFLALKILKPNKSLLQYPKWVTIPVAIWCMGLAYFFLFSSAKGIMHDINHVIGFITLAYVVFVCSYGYFDDLIDKRRNARLRIVIGCGIYMAVLTLFELVLIEVKNFTLFSFINALIIALLSSLYTAKYIAQSSHIESATATNTTDIPSPNVHTAPKPRSLHADKLAAAMDSGIYKQQAFSIGTLSETIGIPEHQLRKVINQELGFSNFSHYLNSYRIPYVCRQLEDKQQRHIPILTLALEAGYGSIAPFNRAFKHHMGKTPSQYRDQFQ
;
A
#
# COMPACT_ATOMS: atom_id res chain seq x y z
N MET A 1 0.34 -38.45 -25.42
CA MET A 1 1.51 -38.48 -24.52
C MET A 1 2.24 -37.18 -24.73
N ILE A 2 2.45 -36.38 -23.68
CA ILE A 2 3.21 -35.13 -23.78
C ILE A 2 4.68 -35.54 -23.99
N SER A 3 5.23 -35.25 -25.16
CA SER A 3 6.64 -35.53 -25.48
C SER A 3 7.47 -34.26 -25.21
N LEU A 4 8.05 -34.18 -24.01
CA LEU A 4 8.92 -33.06 -23.63
C LEU A 4 10.38 -33.35 -23.98
N THR A 5 11.08 -32.33 -24.44
CA THR A 5 12.54 -32.31 -24.58
C THR A 5 13.22 -32.30 -23.21
N GLN A 6 14.51 -32.66 -23.16
CA GLN A 6 15.29 -32.59 -21.90
C GLN A 6 15.30 -31.18 -21.30
N LEU A 7 15.36 -30.14 -22.14
CA LEU A 7 15.37 -28.75 -21.68
C LEU A 7 14.01 -28.36 -21.05
N GLU A 8 12.90 -28.80 -21.62
CA GLU A 8 11.56 -28.56 -21.08
C GLU A 8 11.32 -29.29 -19.76
N ILE A 9 11.88 -30.49 -19.59
CA ILE A 9 11.85 -31.22 -18.32
C ILE A 9 12.57 -30.41 -17.22
N VAL A 10 13.74 -29.84 -17.53
CA VAL A 10 14.49 -29.02 -16.57
C VAL A 10 13.76 -27.70 -16.27
N ASP A 11 13.21 -27.04 -17.28
CA ASP A 11 12.34 -25.85 -17.11
C ASP A 11 11.20 -26.14 -16.13
N LEU A 12 10.48 -27.24 -16.36
CA LEU A 12 9.35 -27.64 -15.53
C LEU A 12 9.78 -27.93 -14.09
N ALA A 13 10.91 -28.60 -13.90
CA ALA A 13 11.49 -28.86 -12.57
C ALA A 13 11.81 -27.56 -11.82
N LEU A 14 12.40 -26.57 -12.49
CA LEU A 14 12.70 -25.25 -11.90
C LEU A 14 11.43 -24.51 -11.47
N ARG A 15 10.38 -24.54 -12.29
CA ARG A 15 9.09 -23.92 -11.97
C ARG A 15 8.39 -24.58 -10.80
N PHE A 16 8.35 -25.91 -10.77
CA PHE A 16 7.77 -26.64 -9.64
C PHE A 16 8.55 -26.40 -8.34
N ALA A 17 9.88 -26.32 -8.40
CA ALA A 17 10.70 -25.94 -7.25
C ALA A 17 10.33 -24.54 -6.72
N ALA A 18 10.20 -23.55 -7.62
CA ALA A 18 9.77 -22.20 -7.26
C ALA A 18 8.36 -22.18 -6.65
N CYS A 19 7.40 -22.89 -7.25
CA CYS A 19 6.04 -23.01 -6.72
C CYS A 19 6.02 -23.66 -5.33
N GLY A 20 6.85 -24.68 -5.11
CA GLY A 20 7.02 -25.34 -3.80
C GLY A 20 7.57 -24.38 -2.74
N GLN A 21 8.62 -23.63 -3.07
CA GLN A 21 9.19 -22.60 -2.19
C GLN A 21 8.18 -21.50 -1.84
N LEU A 22 7.46 -20.98 -2.83
CA LEU A 22 6.42 -19.96 -2.63
C LEU A 22 5.25 -20.48 -1.77
N SER A 23 4.87 -21.74 -1.96
CA SER A 23 3.83 -22.38 -1.15
C SER A 23 4.27 -22.52 0.31
N LEU A 24 5.52 -22.93 0.57
CA LEU A 24 6.06 -22.98 1.93
C LEU A 24 6.09 -21.59 2.59
N LEU A 25 6.51 -20.56 1.84
CA LEU A 25 6.48 -19.17 2.30
C LEU A 25 5.05 -18.71 2.61
N MET A 26 4.06 -19.11 1.81
CA MET A 26 2.64 -18.81 2.04
C MET A 26 2.12 -19.35 3.39
N PHE A 27 2.60 -20.52 3.82
CA PHE A 27 2.24 -21.10 5.12
C PHE A 27 3.04 -20.49 6.27
N TRP A 28 4.32 -20.23 6.05
CA TRP A 28 5.24 -19.77 7.08
C TRP A 28 5.08 -18.27 7.39
N PHE A 29 4.75 -17.47 6.37
CA PHE A 29 4.36 -16.08 6.51
C PHE A 29 2.99 -15.99 7.21
N GLY A 30 2.99 -15.82 8.54
CA GLY A 30 1.70 -15.82 9.25
C GLY A 30 1.71 -16.08 10.74
N ARG A 31 2.81 -16.55 11.34
CA ARG A 31 2.82 -16.84 12.78
C ARG A 31 2.75 -15.59 13.65
N LYS A 32 3.19 -14.43 13.14
CA LYS A 32 3.26 -13.15 13.88
C LYS A 32 2.60 -11.96 13.15
N THR A 33 1.86 -12.20 12.06
CA THR A 33 1.22 -11.13 11.27
C THR A 33 -0.30 -11.11 11.48
N ALA A 34 -0.90 -9.93 11.36
CA ALA A 34 -2.36 -9.78 11.47
C ALA A 34 -3.07 -10.62 10.39
N VAL A 35 -4.18 -11.26 10.74
CA VAL A 35 -4.93 -12.18 9.87
C VAL A 35 -5.24 -11.55 8.50
N GLY A 36 -5.62 -10.27 8.47
CA GLY A 36 -5.91 -9.56 7.23
C GLY A 36 -4.68 -9.41 6.31
N GLN A 37 -3.50 -9.12 6.87
CA GLN A 37 -2.25 -9.01 6.10
C GLN A 37 -1.79 -10.38 5.60
N LYS A 38 -1.91 -11.41 6.44
CA LYS A 38 -1.63 -12.80 6.06
C LYS A 38 -2.44 -13.19 4.83
N ARG A 39 -3.78 -13.03 4.87
CA ARG A 39 -4.66 -13.39 3.74
C ARG A 39 -4.31 -12.63 2.45
N ALA A 40 -3.97 -11.34 2.56
CA ALA A 40 -3.60 -10.55 1.39
C ALA A 40 -2.28 -11.03 0.76
N TYR A 41 -1.29 -11.37 1.58
CA TYR A 41 -0.04 -11.95 1.11
C TYR A 41 -0.26 -13.31 0.44
N GLN A 42 -1.05 -14.18 1.06
CA GLN A 42 -1.36 -15.50 0.51
C GLN A 42 -2.08 -15.40 -0.85
N PHE A 43 -3.01 -14.47 -0.98
CA PHE A 43 -3.69 -14.22 -2.25
C PHE A 43 -2.71 -13.75 -3.35
N PHE A 44 -1.83 -12.80 -3.03
CA PHE A 44 -0.81 -12.34 -3.99
C PHE A 44 0.15 -13.47 -4.40
N VAL A 45 0.61 -14.30 -3.46
CA VAL A 45 1.47 -15.45 -3.77
C VAL A 45 0.75 -16.49 -4.63
N LEU A 46 -0.55 -16.71 -4.39
CA LEU A 46 -1.36 -17.60 -5.22
C LEU A 46 -1.47 -17.11 -6.68
N CYS A 47 -1.59 -15.79 -6.88
CA CYS A 47 -1.52 -15.18 -8.22
C CYS A 47 -0.17 -15.45 -8.91
N ILE A 48 0.94 -15.30 -8.19
CA ILE A 48 2.28 -15.59 -8.72
C ILE A 48 2.41 -17.06 -9.10
N ILE A 49 2.00 -17.98 -8.22
CA ILE A 49 2.05 -19.43 -8.50
C ILE A 49 1.22 -19.76 -9.75
N SER A 50 0.04 -19.16 -9.88
CA SER A 50 -0.83 -19.40 -11.04
C SER A 50 -0.20 -18.91 -12.34
N TYR A 51 0.46 -17.75 -12.31
CA TYR A 51 1.24 -17.24 -13.44
C TYR A 51 2.42 -18.15 -13.81
N ILE A 52 3.17 -18.64 -12.82
CA ILE A 52 4.31 -19.54 -13.05
C ILE A 52 3.84 -20.84 -13.72
N LEU A 53 2.71 -21.38 -13.27
CA LEU A 53 2.12 -22.61 -13.82
C LEU A 53 1.61 -22.42 -15.25
N LEU A 54 0.97 -21.28 -15.56
CA LEU A 54 0.47 -20.99 -16.91
C LEU A 54 1.57 -20.66 -17.94
N THR A 55 2.76 -20.31 -17.48
CA THR A 55 3.89 -19.97 -18.35
C THR A 55 4.84 -21.14 -18.58
N THR A 56 4.46 -22.37 -18.18
CA THR A 56 5.25 -23.59 -18.45
C THR A 56 5.24 -23.93 -19.95
N PRO A 57 6.23 -24.69 -20.46
CA PRO A 57 6.28 -25.18 -21.83
C PRO A 57 5.31 -26.35 -22.05
N ILE A 58 4.07 -26.21 -21.58
CA ILE A 58 2.97 -27.14 -21.75
C ILE A 58 1.96 -26.49 -22.68
N ALA A 59 1.46 -27.22 -23.67
CA ALA A 59 0.48 -26.67 -24.60
C ALA A 59 -0.81 -26.29 -23.85
N ASP A 60 -1.46 -25.21 -24.29
CA ASP A 60 -2.68 -24.69 -23.65
C ASP A 60 -3.80 -25.73 -23.51
N GLU A 61 -3.88 -26.67 -24.46
CA GLU A 61 -4.85 -27.76 -24.48
C GLU A 61 -4.58 -28.85 -23.43
N ASP A 62 -3.33 -29.03 -23.02
CA ASP A 62 -2.91 -30.08 -22.10
C ASP A 62 -3.24 -29.77 -20.63
N TYR A 63 -3.53 -28.51 -20.29
CA TYR A 63 -3.94 -28.10 -18.95
C TYR A 63 -5.35 -28.60 -18.56
N GLY A 64 -6.18 -28.97 -19.54
CA GLY A 64 -7.55 -29.41 -19.31
C GLY A 64 -8.38 -28.40 -18.50
N TRP A 65 -9.06 -28.88 -17.45
CA TRP A 65 -9.92 -28.05 -16.60
C TRP A 65 -9.15 -27.04 -15.72
N LEU A 66 -7.86 -27.28 -15.47
CA LEU A 66 -7.06 -26.47 -14.55
C LEU A 66 -6.71 -25.09 -15.13
N ARG A 67 -6.64 -24.97 -16.46
CA ARG A 67 -6.30 -23.72 -17.15
C ARG A 67 -7.20 -22.57 -16.74
N ARG A 68 -8.51 -22.81 -16.67
CA ARG A 68 -9.52 -21.77 -16.44
C ARG A 68 -9.43 -21.14 -15.04
N PRO A 69 -9.36 -21.91 -13.93
CA PRO A 69 -9.06 -21.36 -12.61
C PRO A 69 -7.72 -20.62 -12.55
N LEU A 70 -6.67 -21.16 -13.18
CA LEU A 70 -5.35 -20.50 -13.17
C LEU A 70 -5.38 -19.15 -13.89
N LEU A 71 -6.11 -19.07 -15.02
CA LEU A 71 -6.29 -17.83 -15.77
C LEU A 71 -7.02 -16.80 -14.92
N LEU A 72 -8.16 -17.17 -14.33
CA LEU A 72 -8.90 -16.30 -13.41
C LEU A 72 -7.99 -15.73 -12.30
N VAL A 73 -7.23 -16.59 -11.64
CA VAL A 73 -6.39 -16.18 -10.51
C VAL A 73 -5.23 -15.28 -10.97
N THR A 74 -4.66 -15.53 -12.14
CA THR A 74 -3.60 -14.70 -12.74
C THR A 74 -4.14 -13.31 -13.11
N ASP A 75 -5.34 -13.25 -13.68
CA ASP A 75 -6.03 -12.00 -14.00
C ASP A 75 -6.45 -11.17 -12.79
N LEU A 76 -6.42 -11.77 -11.59
CA LEU A 76 -6.66 -11.07 -10.33
C LEU A 76 -5.41 -10.44 -9.72
N THR A 77 -4.23 -10.57 -10.34
CA THR A 77 -2.95 -10.10 -9.77
C THR A 77 -2.96 -8.62 -9.40
N ALA A 78 -3.47 -7.74 -10.26
CA ALA A 78 -3.57 -6.30 -9.98
C ALA A 78 -4.41 -5.99 -8.72
N PHE A 79 -5.54 -6.69 -8.57
CA PHE A 79 -6.42 -6.55 -7.41
C PHE A 79 -5.81 -7.13 -6.13
N SER A 80 -5.04 -8.21 -6.24
CA SER A 80 -4.30 -8.79 -5.11
C SER A 80 -3.23 -7.82 -4.57
N LEU A 81 -2.52 -7.11 -5.45
CA LEU A 81 -1.56 -6.05 -5.09
C LEU A 81 -2.25 -4.87 -4.40
N TRP A 82 -3.40 -4.43 -4.93
CA TRP A 82 -4.20 -3.40 -4.26
C TRP A 82 -4.65 -3.83 -2.86
N PHE A 83 -5.14 -5.07 -2.71
CA PHE A 83 -5.58 -5.58 -1.42
C PHE A 83 -4.43 -5.71 -0.43
N LEU A 84 -3.25 -6.16 -0.89
CA LEU A 84 -2.02 -6.20 -0.11
C LEU A 84 -1.61 -4.80 0.35
N ALA A 85 -1.58 -3.82 -0.55
CA ALA A 85 -1.28 -2.42 -0.21
C ALA A 85 -2.27 -1.87 0.83
N LEU A 86 -3.57 -2.15 0.69
CA LEU A 86 -4.60 -1.73 1.63
C LEU A 86 -4.36 -2.32 3.03
N LYS A 87 -4.02 -3.61 3.14
CA LYS A 87 -3.80 -4.27 4.43
C LYS A 87 -2.48 -3.91 5.10
N ILE A 88 -1.46 -3.57 4.31
CA ILE A 88 -0.19 -3.05 4.85
C ILE A 88 -0.36 -1.63 5.37
N LEU A 89 -1.05 -0.75 4.62
CA LEU A 89 -1.19 0.67 4.97
C LEU A 89 -2.32 0.95 5.97
N LYS A 90 -3.37 0.13 5.97
CA LYS A 90 -4.58 0.28 6.82
C LYS A 90 -5.00 -1.09 7.40
N PRO A 91 -4.22 -1.68 8.33
CA PRO A 91 -4.45 -3.03 8.82
C PRO A 91 -5.84 -3.22 9.46
N ASN A 92 -6.33 -2.22 10.17
CA ASN A 92 -7.57 -2.29 10.96
C ASN A 92 -8.84 -2.03 10.13
N LYS A 93 -8.70 -1.61 8.86
CA LYS A 93 -9.86 -1.31 8.03
C LYS A 93 -10.37 -2.57 7.34
N SER A 94 -11.60 -2.97 7.65
CA SER A 94 -12.28 -4.08 6.97
C SER A 94 -12.89 -3.62 5.65
N LEU A 95 -13.00 -4.54 4.67
CA LEU A 95 -13.70 -4.27 3.41
C LEU A 95 -15.19 -3.96 3.65
N LEU A 96 -15.79 -4.55 4.69
CA LEU A 96 -17.18 -4.32 5.09
C LEU A 96 -17.46 -2.91 5.63
N GLN A 97 -16.42 -2.15 5.98
CA GLN A 97 -16.55 -0.77 6.45
C GLN A 97 -16.65 0.23 5.27
N TYR A 98 -16.51 -0.24 4.03
CA TYR A 98 -16.73 0.59 2.85
C TYR A 98 -18.23 0.69 2.55
N PRO A 99 -18.70 1.82 1.99
CA PRO A 99 -20.11 2.01 1.74
C PRO A 99 -20.63 1.03 0.69
N LYS A 100 -21.89 0.59 0.85
CA LYS A 100 -22.51 -0.48 0.03
C LYS A 100 -22.51 -0.18 -1.46
N TRP A 101 -22.63 1.09 -1.85
CA TRP A 101 -22.57 1.53 -3.25
C TRP A 101 -21.20 1.29 -3.91
N VAL A 102 -20.14 1.07 -3.13
CA VAL A 102 -18.83 0.64 -3.64
C VAL A 102 -18.70 -0.88 -3.59
N THR A 103 -19.10 -1.53 -2.50
CA THR A 103 -18.86 -2.97 -2.31
C THR A 103 -19.73 -3.84 -3.21
N ILE A 104 -20.97 -3.43 -3.50
CA ILE A 104 -21.90 -4.22 -4.33
C ILE A 104 -21.42 -4.29 -5.79
N PRO A 105 -21.08 -3.18 -6.49
CA PRO A 105 -20.54 -3.26 -7.85
C PRO A 105 -19.26 -4.09 -7.95
N VAL A 106 -18.37 -4.00 -6.96
CA VAL A 106 -17.15 -4.82 -6.91
C VAL A 106 -17.48 -6.31 -6.80
N ALA A 107 -18.45 -6.68 -5.95
CA ALA A 107 -18.88 -8.07 -5.84
C ALA A 107 -19.49 -8.60 -7.14
N ILE A 108 -20.32 -7.79 -7.81
CA ILE A 108 -20.89 -8.12 -9.14
C ILE A 108 -19.78 -8.30 -10.17
N TRP A 109 -18.80 -7.39 -10.21
CA TRP A 109 -17.65 -7.50 -11.08
C TRP A 109 -16.87 -8.80 -10.86
N CYS A 110 -16.58 -9.14 -9.59
CA CYS A 110 -15.89 -10.39 -9.25
C CYS A 110 -16.68 -11.63 -9.67
N MET A 111 -18.01 -11.64 -9.49
CA MET A 111 -18.87 -12.74 -9.98
C MET A 111 -18.86 -12.84 -11.50
N GLY A 112 -18.89 -11.70 -12.19
CA GLY A 112 -18.77 -11.62 -13.66
C GLY A 112 -17.44 -12.16 -14.17
N LEU A 113 -16.33 -11.81 -13.53
CA LEU A 113 -15.00 -12.38 -13.84
C LEU A 113 -14.97 -13.89 -13.59
N ALA A 114 -15.48 -14.36 -12.45
CA ALA A 114 -15.53 -15.78 -12.15
C ALA A 114 -16.33 -16.54 -13.21
N TYR A 115 -17.49 -16.01 -13.62
CA TYR A 115 -18.28 -16.60 -14.69
C TYR A 115 -17.52 -16.60 -16.03
N PHE A 116 -16.95 -15.47 -16.41
CA PHE A 116 -16.21 -15.29 -17.65
C PHE A 116 -15.03 -16.27 -17.77
N PHE A 117 -14.20 -16.41 -16.74
CA PHE A 117 -13.04 -17.30 -16.83
C PHE A 117 -13.37 -18.78 -16.65
N LEU A 118 -14.32 -19.13 -15.77
CA LEU A 118 -14.61 -20.53 -15.45
C LEU A 118 -15.54 -21.19 -16.48
N PHE A 119 -16.51 -20.44 -17.01
CA PHE A 119 -17.59 -20.98 -17.84
C PHE A 119 -17.59 -20.48 -19.28
N SER A 120 -16.98 -19.33 -19.58
CA SER A 120 -16.87 -18.83 -20.95
C SER A 120 -15.51 -19.19 -21.59
N SER A 121 -15.28 -18.75 -22.84
CA SER A 121 -14.04 -19.01 -23.57
C SER A 121 -12.82 -18.25 -23.04
N ALA A 122 -13.00 -17.35 -22.06
CA ALA A 122 -11.97 -16.46 -21.52
C ALA A 122 -11.26 -15.62 -22.61
N LYS A 123 -11.94 -15.37 -23.73
CA LYS A 123 -11.46 -14.57 -24.86
C LYS A 123 -12.45 -13.46 -25.17
N GLY A 124 -11.93 -12.31 -25.61
CA GLY A 124 -12.72 -11.17 -26.08
C GLY A 124 -12.69 -9.97 -25.13
N ILE A 125 -13.53 -8.99 -25.44
CA ILE A 125 -13.49 -7.61 -24.90
C ILE A 125 -13.48 -7.56 -23.38
N MET A 126 -14.16 -8.49 -22.69
CA MET A 126 -14.18 -8.53 -21.23
C MET A 126 -12.79 -8.73 -20.61
N HIS A 127 -11.92 -9.51 -21.27
CA HIS A 127 -10.53 -9.70 -20.85
C HIS A 127 -9.74 -8.39 -20.95
N ASP A 128 -9.89 -7.68 -22.07
CA ASP A 128 -9.23 -6.38 -22.28
C ASP A 128 -9.72 -5.33 -21.27
N ILE A 129 -11.03 -5.30 -20.99
CA ILE A 129 -11.59 -4.43 -19.95
C ILE A 129 -10.99 -4.76 -18.58
N ASN A 130 -10.82 -6.04 -18.24
CA ASN A 130 -10.18 -6.45 -16.98
C ASN A 130 -8.73 -5.93 -16.89
N HIS A 131 -7.96 -6.01 -17.98
CA HIS A 131 -6.60 -5.46 -18.02
C HIS A 131 -6.58 -3.94 -17.84
N VAL A 132 -7.48 -3.20 -18.49
CA VAL A 132 -7.59 -1.74 -18.32
C VAL A 132 -7.93 -1.38 -16.87
N ILE A 133 -8.90 -2.08 -16.25
CA ILE A 133 -9.26 -1.87 -14.84
C ILE A 133 -8.10 -2.23 -13.92
N GLY A 134 -7.37 -3.32 -14.21
CA GLY A 134 -6.18 -3.72 -13.49
C GLY A 134 -5.07 -2.66 -13.54
N PHE A 135 -4.83 -2.09 -14.72
CA PHE A 135 -3.86 -1.00 -14.90
C PHE A 135 -4.27 0.25 -14.11
N ILE A 136 -5.53 0.69 -14.23
CA ILE A 136 -6.07 1.84 -13.46
C ILE A 136 -5.92 1.58 -11.95
N THR A 137 -6.18 0.35 -11.50
CA THR A 137 -6.04 -0.05 -10.10
C THR A 137 -4.60 0.08 -9.62
N LEU A 138 -3.62 -0.39 -10.40
CA LEU A 138 -2.21 -0.26 -10.06
C LEU A 138 -1.72 1.19 -10.10
N ALA A 139 -2.12 1.96 -11.10
CA ALA A 139 -1.85 3.39 -11.18
C ALA A 139 -2.40 4.13 -9.95
N TYR A 140 -3.62 3.78 -9.52
CA TYR A 140 -4.20 4.31 -8.28
C TYR A 140 -3.40 3.93 -7.03
N VAL A 141 -2.94 2.67 -6.92
CA VAL A 141 -2.09 2.23 -5.81
C VAL A 141 -0.79 3.02 -5.76
N VAL A 142 -0.11 3.18 -6.91
CA VAL A 142 1.11 3.98 -7.03
C VAL A 142 0.84 5.42 -6.61
N PHE A 143 -0.21 6.05 -7.15
CA PHE A 143 -0.60 7.41 -6.81
C PHE A 143 -0.85 7.58 -5.31
N VAL A 144 -1.66 6.71 -4.68
CA VAL A 144 -1.97 6.80 -3.24
C VAL A 144 -0.73 6.58 -2.37
N CYS A 145 0.17 5.67 -2.79
CA CYS A 145 1.41 5.42 -2.07
C CYS A 145 2.37 6.61 -2.17
N SER A 146 2.57 7.16 -3.37
CA SER A 146 3.43 8.31 -3.63
C SER A 146 2.90 9.58 -2.97
N TYR A 147 1.61 9.90 -3.13
CA TYR A 147 1.01 11.07 -2.51
C TYR A 147 1.07 11.01 -0.98
N GLY A 148 0.74 9.84 -0.40
CA GLY A 148 0.79 9.66 1.04
C GLY A 148 2.20 9.48 1.62
N TYR A 149 3.26 9.38 0.80
CA TYR A 149 4.63 9.18 1.28
C TYR A 149 5.14 10.40 2.06
N PHE A 150 4.95 11.60 1.52
CA PHE A 150 5.48 12.83 2.12
C PHE A 150 4.78 13.19 3.43
N ASP A 151 3.47 12.97 3.50
CA ASP A 151 2.62 13.26 4.65
C ASP A 151 2.81 12.29 5.83
N ASP A 152 3.35 11.10 5.57
CA ASP A 152 3.40 10.01 6.54
C ASP A 152 4.61 10.12 7.46
N LEU A 153 4.35 10.24 8.77
CA LEU A 153 5.41 10.44 9.77
C LEU A 153 5.96 9.13 10.32
N ILE A 154 5.37 7.98 9.96
CA ILE A 154 5.77 6.66 10.46
C ILE A 154 6.71 6.00 9.45
N ASP A 155 7.99 5.84 9.81
CA ASP A 155 9.02 5.28 8.92
C ASP A 155 8.66 3.90 8.37
N LYS A 156 8.12 3.00 9.21
CA LYS A 156 7.68 1.65 8.78
C LYS A 156 6.64 1.73 7.66
N ARG A 157 5.71 2.68 7.74
CA ARG A 157 4.62 2.85 6.76
C ARG A 157 5.11 3.56 5.50
N ARG A 158 6.01 4.56 5.62
CA ARG A 158 6.71 5.17 4.48
C ARG A 158 7.52 4.16 3.67
N ASN A 159 8.34 3.34 4.34
CA ASN A 159 9.13 2.30 3.69
C ASN A 159 8.23 1.24 3.04
N ALA A 160 7.06 0.96 3.62
CA ALA A 160 6.07 0.09 2.97
C ALA A 160 5.50 0.71 1.70
N ARG A 161 5.14 2.00 1.70
CA ARG A 161 4.69 2.73 0.50
C ARG A 161 5.72 2.66 -0.62
N LEU A 162 6.99 2.93 -0.30
CA LEU A 162 8.07 2.88 -1.29
C LEU A 162 8.23 1.47 -1.89
N ARG A 163 8.23 0.43 -1.05
CA ARG A 163 8.29 -0.96 -1.54
C ARG A 163 7.10 -1.33 -2.42
N ILE A 164 5.89 -0.84 -2.10
CA ILE A 164 4.70 -1.05 -2.92
C ILE A 164 4.84 -0.36 -4.27
N VAL A 165 5.28 0.91 -4.31
CA VAL A 165 5.49 1.66 -5.56
C VAL A 165 6.52 0.96 -6.44
N ILE A 166 7.66 0.57 -5.87
CA ILE A 166 8.70 -0.17 -6.59
C ILE A 166 8.16 -1.50 -7.11
N GLY A 167 7.45 -2.27 -6.27
CA GLY A 167 6.89 -3.56 -6.65
C GLY A 167 5.85 -3.46 -7.78
N CYS A 168 4.93 -2.50 -7.70
CA CYS A 168 3.97 -2.22 -8.77
C CYS A 168 4.68 -1.76 -10.05
N GLY A 169 5.69 -0.90 -9.94
CA GLY A 169 6.50 -0.44 -11.07
C GLY A 169 7.22 -1.58 -11.78
N ILE A 170 7.87 -2.48 -11.02
CA ILE A 170 8.51 -3.69 -11.58
C ILE A 170 7.48 -4.57 -12.26
N TYR A 171 6.33 -4.83 -11.63
CA TYR A 171 5.27 -5.66 -12.22
C TYR A 171 4.78 -5.08 -13.56
N MET A 172 4.48 -3.78 -13.60
CA MET A 172 4.06 -3.12 -14.83
C MET A 172 5.16 -3.17 -15.91
N ALA A 173 6.41 -2.92 -15.54
CA ALA A 173 7.54 -3.00 -16.48
C ALA A 173 7.72 -4.42 -17.05
N VAL A 174 7.58 -5.46 -16.20
CA VAL A 174 7.62 -6.86 -16.64
C VAL A 174 6.47 -7.15 -17.59
N LEU A 175 5.24 -6.74 -17.28
CA LEU A 175 4.10 -6.94 -18.18
C LEU A 175 4.30 -6.26 -19.54
N THR A 176 4.72 -4.99 -19.55
CA THR A 176 4.98 -4.25 -20.78
C THR A 176 6.12 -4.89 -21.58
N LEU A 177 7.20 -5.32 -20.92
CA LEU A 177 8.28 -6.04 -21.59
C LEU A 177 7.76 -7.34 -22.20
N PHE A 178 7.00 -8.14 -21.45
CA PHE A 178 6.38 -9.35 -21.96
C PHE A 178 5.48 -9.05 -23.16
N GLU A 179 4.68 -7.98 -23.14
CA GLU A 179 3.83 -7.62 -24.27
C GLU A 179 4.63 -7.27 -25.53
N LEU A 180 5.72 -6.50 -25.38
CA LEU A 180 6.58 -6.04 -26.48
C LEU A 180 7.47 -7.13 -27.09
N VAL A 181 7.76 -8.22 -26.38
CA VAL A 181 8.53 -9.34 -26.92
C VAL A 181 7.74 -10.01 -28.04
N LEU A 182 8.40 -10.19 -29.21
CA LEU A 182 7.83 -10.85 -30.37
C LEU A 182 7.33 -12.27 -30.02
N ILE A 183 6.21 -12.67 -30.61
CA ILE A 183 5.60 -13.99 -30.37
C ILE A 183 6.59 -15.12 -30.72
N GLU A 184 7.35 -14.96 -31.80
CA GLU A 184 8.41 -15.89 -32.19
C GLU A 184 9.43 -16.10 -31.07
N VAL A 185 9.87 -15.02 -30.43
CA VAL A 185 10.83 -15.05 -29.31
C VAL A 185 10.24 -15.79 -28.11
N LYS A 186 8.96 -15.54 -27.78
CA LYS A 186 8.26 -16.20 -26.66
C LYS A 186 8.14 -17.71 -26.84
N ASN A 187 8.01 -18.15 -28.08
CA ASN A 187 7.82 -19.56 -28.42
C ASN A 187 9.14 -20.36 -28.43
N PHE A 188 10.31 -19.71 -28.35
CA PHE A 188 11.57 -20.46 -28.21
C PHE A 188 11.67 -21.12 -26.84
N THR A 189 11.98 -22.41 -26.82
CA THR A 189 12.21 -23.19 -25.59
C THR A 189 13.26 -22.55 -24.67
N LEU A 190 14.30 -21.94 -25.25
CA LEU A 190 15.34 -21.24 -24.49
C LEU A 190 14.78 -20.03 -23.72
N PHE A 191 13.80 -19.31 -24.28
CA PHE A 191 13.16 -18.19 -23.60
C PHE A 191 12.37 -18.65 -22.37
N SER A 192 11.57 -19.72 -22.50
CA SER A 192 10.88 -20.33 -21.35
C SER A 192 11.89 -20.75 -20.28
N PHE A 193 12.96 -21.45 -20.67
CA PHE A 193 13.96 -21.96 -19.75
C PHE A 193 14.65 -20.83 -18.96
N ILE A 194 15.04 -19.75 -19.64
CA ILE A 194 15.63 -18.57 -19.00
C ILE A 194 14.64 -17.94 -17.99
N ASN A 195 13.37 -17.82 -18.37
CA ASN A 195 12.33 -17.32 -17.47
C ASN A 195 12.17 -18.22 -16.23
N ALA A 196 12.11 -19.55 -16.43
CA ALA A 196 12.05 -20.53 -15.34
C ALA A 196 13.25 -20.43 -14.40
N LEU A 197 14.46 -20.28 -14.95
CA LEU A 197 15.69 -20.11 -14.19
C LEU A 197 15.67 -18.82 -13.35
N ILE A 198 15.27 -17.69 -13.93
CA ILE A 198 15.14 -16.42 -13.20
C ILE A 198 14.14 -16.55 -12.05
N ILE A 199 12.98 -17.13 -12.30
CA ILE A 199 11.93 -17.34 -11.28
C ILE A 199 12.45 -18.23 -10.14
N ALA A 200 13.12 -19.34 -10.47
CA ALA A 200 13.70 -20.26 -9.49
C ALA A 200 14.81 -19.60 -8.65
N LEU A 201 15.68 -18.80 -9.27
CA LEU A 201 16.73 -18.05 -8.58
C LEU A 201 16.13 -16.99 -7.64
N LEU A 202 15.18 -16.18 -8.12
CA LEU A 202 14.54 -15.14 -7.31
C LEU A 202 13.77 -15.72 -6.12
N SER A 203 13.00 -16.79 -6.32
CA SER A 203 12.29 -17.48 -5.24
C SER A 203 13.25 -18.12 -4.22
N SER A 204 14.35 -18.71 -4.69
CA SER A 204 15.39 -19.28 -3.82
C SER A 204 16.10 -18.21 -3.00
N LEU A 205 16.53 -17.10 -3.63
CA LEU A 205 17.19 -15.98 -2.95
C LEU A 205 16.28 -15.32 -1.92
N TYR A 206 14.99 -15.13 -2.25
CA TYR A 206 14.01 -14.58 -1.32
C TYR A 206 13.79 -15.51 -0.12
N THR A 207 13.67 -16.82 -0.37
CA THR A 207 13.52 -17.84 0.68
C THR A 207 14.75 -17.87 1.59
N ALA A 208 15.96 -17.89 1.03
CA ALA A 208 17.22 -17.87 1.77
C ALA A 208 17.36 -16.61 2.64
N LYS A 209 17.04 -15.43 2.09
CA LYS A 209 17.01 -14.17 2.85
C LYS A 209 16.03 -14.22 4.01
N TYR A 210 14.85 -14.80 3.80
CA TYR A 210 13.83 -14.90 4.84
C TYR A 210 14.26 -15.84 5.98
N ILE A 211 14.84 -16.99 5.65
CA ILE A 211 15.41 -17.94 6.63
C ILE A 211 16.57 -17.31 7.42
N ALA A 212 17.48 -16.60 6.74
CA ALA A 212 18.56 -15.89 7.40
C ALA A 212 18.02 -14.84 8.38
N GLN A 213 17.04 -14.03 7.95
CA GLN A 213 16.44 -13.00 8.80
C GLN A 213 15.71 -13.59 10.02
N SER A 214 15.06 -14.75 9.89
CA SER A 214 14.34 -15.36 11.00
C SER A 214 15.24 -16.04 12.03
N SER A 215 16.32 -16.68 11.57
CA SER A 215 17.33 -17.26 12.47
C SER A 215 17.97 -16.20 13.37
N HIS A 216 18.22 -14.99 12.86
CA HIS A 216 18.69 -13.85 13.66
C HIS A 216 17.66 -13.38 14.69
N ILE A 217 16.37 -13.35 14.34
CA ILE A 217 15.31 -12.94 15.28
C ILE A 217 15.16 -13.97 16.40
N GLU A 218 15.17 -15.26 16.09
CA GLU A 218 15.08 -16.32 17.11
C GLU A 218 16.31 -16.31 18.02
N SER A 219 17.52 -16.12 17.46
CA SER A 219 18.75 -16.00 18.24
C SER A 219 18.75 -14.78 19.15
N ALA A 220 18.36 -13.59 18.65
CA ALA A 220 18.29 -12.37 19.46
C ALA A 220 17.19 -12.43 20.54
N THR A 221 16.11 -13.18 20.31
CA THR A 221 15.07 -13.40 21.32
C THR A 221 15.55 -14.35 22.41
N ALA A 222 16.37 -15.36 22.06
CA ALA A 222 16.98 -16.27 23.02
C ALA A 222 18.01 -15.56 23.93
N THR A 223 18.84 -14.67 23.39
CA THR A 223 19.85 -13.94 24.18
C THR A 223 19.26 -12.88 25.12
N ASN A 224 18.07 -12.36 24.81
CA ASN A 224 17.40 -11.33 25.63
C ASN A 224 16.48 -11.90 26.74
N THR A 225 16.50 -13.21 26.99
CA THR A 225 15.67 -13.84 28.05
C THR A 225 16.22 -13.67 29.47
N THR A 226 17.39 -13.05 29.65
CA THR A 226 17.94 -12.71 30.98
C THR A 226 17.71 -11.28 31.45
N ASP A 227 17.16 -10.39 30.62
CA ASP A 227 16.77 -9.04 31.05
C ASP A 227 15.27 -8.83 30.83
N ILE A 228 14.48 -9.16 31.84
CA ILE A 228 13.06 -8.79 31.92
C ILE A 228 13.01 -7.28 32.19
N PRO A 229 12.52 -6.42 31.26
CA PRO A 229 12.18 -5.06 31.62
C PRO A 229 10.93 -5.11 32.49
N SER A 230 11.06 -4.66 33.73
CA SER A 230 9.95 -4.55 34.69
C SER A 230 8.74 -3.83 34.06
N PRO A 231 7.51 -4.35 34.18
CA PRO A 231 6.31 -3.77 33.57
C PRO A 231 5.74 -2.62 34.41
N ASN A 232 6.59 -1.72 34.87
CA ASN A 232 6.13 -0.51 35.54
C ASN A 232 7.15 0.63 35.42
N VAL A 233 7.14 1.28 34.25
CA VAL A 233 7.59 2.67 34.18
C VAL A 233 6.38 3.45 33.68
N HIS A 234 5.58 3.93 34.63
CA HIS A 234 4.98 5.25 34.49
C HIS A 234 6.13 6.21 34.21
N THR A 235 6.50 6.38 32.94
CA THR A 235 7.46 7.40 32.55
C THR A 235 6.80 8.71 32.91
N ALA A 236 7.36 9.38 33.92
CA ALA A 236 7.22 10.82 34.09
C ALA A 236 7.26 11.49 32.70
N PRO A 237 6.54 12.60 32.49
CA PRO A 237 6.56 13.29 31.20
C PRO A 237 8.02 13.48 30.82
N LYS A 238 8.48 12.81 29.74
CA LYS A 238 9.82 13.04 29.24
C LYS A 238 9.93 14.54 29.01
N PRO A 239 10.97 15.22 29.52
CA PRO A 239 11.13 16.64 29.27
C PRO A 239 11.06 16.86 27.76
N ARG A 240 10.22 17.83 27.36
CA ARG A 240 10.01 18.19 25.96
C ARG A 240 11.37 18.47 25.32
N SER A 241 11.63 17.90 24.15
CA SER A 241 12.92 18.08 23.49
C SER A 241 13.11 19.53 23.05
N LEU A 242 14.37 20.01 22.98
CA LEU A 242 14.70 21.33 22.42
C LEU A 242 14.10 21.53 21.02
N HIS A 243 14.05 20.44 20.22
CA HIS A 243 13.44 20.46 18.90
C HIS A 243 11.92 20.65 18.98
N ALA A 244 11.24 20.04 19.95
CA ALA A 244 9.81 20.22 20.17
C ALA A 244 9.46 21.64 20.64
N ASP A 245 10.34 22.31 21.39
CA ASP A 245 10.15 23.71 21.80
C ASP A 245 10.33 24.67 20.62
N LYS A 246 11.42 24.51 19.84
CA LYS A 246 11.63 25.29 18.60
C LYS A 246 10.47 25.10 17.62
N LEU A 247 9.97 23.88 17.50
CA LEU A 247 8.81 23.56 16.68
C LEU A 247 7.55 24.27 17.19
N ALA A 248 7.28 24.27 18.50
CA ALA A 248 6.14 25.01 19.07
C ALA A 248 6.21 26.50 18.73
N ALA A 249 7.35 27.13 19.02
CA ALA A 249 7.53 28.56 18.81
C ALA A 249 7.30 28.96 17.34
N ALA A 250 7.78 28.15 16.38
CA ALA A 250 7.54 28.37 14.97
C ALA A 250 6.06 28.21 14.59
N MET A 251 5.37 27.21 15.16
CA MET A 251 3.94 27.03 14.92
C MET A 251 3.11 28.16 15.50
N ASP A 252 3.44 28.62 16.70
CA ASP A 252 2.75 29.73 17.36
C ASP A 252 2.95 31.07 16.63
N SER A 253 4.06 31.23 15.88
CA SER A 253 4.26 32.39 15.00
C SER A 253 3.36 32.40 13.76
N GLY A 254 2.52 31.38 13.56
CA GLY A 254 1.56 31.31 12.46
C GLY A 254 2.10 30.72 11.16
N ILE A 255 3.28 30.09 11.16
CA ILE A 255 3.87 29.44 9.96
C ILE A 255 2.91 28.44 9.30
N TYR A 256 2.03 27.81 10.10
CA TYR A 256 1.03 26.87 9.62
C TYR A 256 0.03 27.47 8.62
N LYS A 257 -0.09 28.80 8.52
CA LYS A 257 -0.96 29.50 7.56
C LYS A 257 -0.39 29.55 6.14
N GLN A 258 0.88 29.16 5.95
CA GLN A 258 1.48 29.10 4.62
C GLN A 258 0.77 28.06 3.74
N GLN A 259 0.51 28.42 2.49
CA GLN A 259 0.00 27.47 1.50
C GLN A 259 1.10 26.49 1.08
N ALA A 260 0.70 25.29 0.63
CA ALA A 260 1.63 24.22 0.25
C ALA A 260 2.66 23.86 1.34
N PHE A 261 2.34 24.12 2.62
CA PHE A 261 3.24 23.87 3.73
C PHE A 261 3.45 22.38 3.94
N SER A 262 4.71 21.96 3.90
CA SER A 262 5.16 20.58 4.02
C SER A 262 6.20 20.45 5.14
N ILE A 263 6.54 19.21 5.48
CA ILE A 263 7.61 18.97 6.45
C ILE A 263 8.99 19.41 5.93
N GLY A 264 9.19 19.42 4.61
CA GLY A 264 10.40 19.97 3.98
C GLY A 264 10.50 21.48 4.16
N THR A 265 9.43 22.22 3.87
CA THR A 265 9.40 23.68 4.11
C THR A 265 9.54 24.02 5.59
N LEU A 266 8.96 23.21 6.49
CA LEU A 266 9.17 23.36 7.93
C LEU A 266 10.64 23.13 8.30
N SER A 267 11.27 22.05 7.80
CA SER A 267 12.69 21.71 8.00
C SER A 267 13.60 22.87 7.61
N GLU A 268 13.38 23.43 6.42
CA GLU A 268 14.12 24.59 5.91
C GLU A 268 13.93 25.82 6.79
N THR A 269 12.70 26.08 7.23
CA THR A 269 12.38 27.30 8.00
C THR A 269 13.00 27.30 9.40
N ILE A 270 13.06 26.15 10.08
CA ILE A 270 13.53 26.06 11.48
C ILE A 270 14.91 25.41 11.63
N GLY A 271 15.54 25.02 10.51
CA GLY A 271 16.89 24.44 10.48
C GLY A 271 17.00 23.07 11.15
N ILE A 272 15.92 22.29 11.16
CA ILE A 272 15.89 20.93 11.76
C ILE A 272 15.62 19.91 10.66
N PRO A 273 16.49 18.91 10.46
CA PRO A 273 16.30 17.89 9.42
C PRO A 273 14.93 17.20 9.50
N GLU A 274 14.31 16.94 8.33
CA GLU A 274 12.99 16.30 8.25
C GLU A 274 12.84 15.04 9.12
N HIS A 275 13.84 14.15 9.13
CA HIS A 275 13.77 12.90 9.89
C HIS A 275 13.62 13.15 11.41
N GLN A 276 14.25 14.21 11.92
CA GLN A 276 14.13 14.60 13.33
C GLN A 276 12.75 15.22 13.60
N LEU A 277 12.25 16.08 12.69
CA LEU A 277 10.90 16.62 12.78
C LEU A 277 9.83 15.53 12.76
N ARG A 278 9.96 14.54 11.87
CA ARG A 278 9.07 13.37 11.83
C ARG A 278 9.07 12.66 13.17
N LYS A 279 10.25 12.43 13.74
CA LYS A 279 10.42 11.76 15.03
C LYS A 279 9.76 12.54 16.16
N VAL A 280 9.99 13.85 16.24
CA VAL A 280 9.38 14.72 17.26
C VAL A 280 7.85 14.72 17.12
N ILE A 281 7.34 15.01 15.92
CA ILE A 281 5.89 15.12 15.69
C ILE A 281 5.19 13.76 15.91
N ASN A 282 5.85 12.66 15.57
CA ASN A 282 5.26 11.32 15.76
C ASN A 282 5.39 10.78 17.18
N GLN A 283 6.60 10.77 17.74
CA GLN A 283 6.91 10.08 18.98
C GLN A 283 6.64 10.94 20.22
N GLU A 284 6.83 12.27 20.12
CA GLU A 284 6.59 13.18 21.24
C GLU A 284 5.17 13.78 21.17
N LEU A 285 4.71 14.19 19.98
CA LEU A 285 3.40 14.85 19.83
C LEU A 285 2.27 13.88 19.44
N GLY A 286 2.57 12.63 19.10
CA GLY A 286 1.57 11.59 18.84
C GLY A 286 0.87 11.65 17.48
N PHE A 287 1.35 12.46 16.53
CA PHE A 287 0.73 12.59 15.21
C PHE A 287 1.29 11.54 14.23
N SER A 288 0.42 10.79 13.56
CA SER A 288 0.85 9.82 12.55
C SER A 288 1.14 10.45 11.18
N ASN A 289 0.66 11.67 10.95
CA ASN A 289 0.63 12.35 9.66
C ASN A 289 0.85 13.86 9.84
N PHE A 290 1.63 14.47 8.95
CA PHE A 290 1.95 15.90 9.00
C PHE A 290 0.72 16.79 8.80
N SER A 291 -0.19 16.39 7.90
CA SER A 291 -1.45 17.09 7.68
C SER A 291 -2.33 17.08 8.93
N HIS A 292 -2.34 15.99 9.70
CA HIS A 292 -3.07 15.93 10.97
C HIS A 292 -2.45 16.91 11.99
N TYR A 293 -1.11 16.98 12.02
CA TYR A 293 -0.40 17.95 12.84
C TYR A 293 -0.75 19.40 12.45
N LEU A 294 -0.72 19.74 11.16
CA LEU A 294 -1.12 21.09 10.71
C LEU A 294 -2.57 21.42 11.04
N ASN A 295 -3.48 20.46 10.85
CA ASN A 295 -4.90 20.67 11.10
C ASN A 295 -5.18 20.95 12.59
N SER A 296 -4.35 20.45 13.50
CA SER A 296 -4.44 20.78 14.93
C SER A 296 -4.24 22.27 15.24
N TYR A 297 -3.63 23.05 14.32
CA TYR A 297 -3.51 24.50 14.41
C TYR A 297 -4.49 25.24 13.49
N ARG A 298 -4.66 24.74 12.25
CA ARG A 298 -5.49 25.39 11.23
C ARG A 298 -6.98 25.36 11.57
N ILE A 299 -7.50 24.23 12.06
CA ILE A 299 -8.93 24.10 12.37
C ILE A 299 -9.34 25.02 13.53
N PRO A 300 -8.62 25.04 14.68
CA PRO A 300 -8.93 26.00 15.74
C PRO A 300 -8.83 27.46 15.30
N TYR A 301 -7.87 27.81 14.43
CA TYR A 301 -7.81 29.14 13.83
C TYR A 301 -9.11 29.50 13.10
N VAL A 302 -9.60 28.62 12.21
CA VAL A 302 -10.84 28.89 11.47
C VAL A 302 -12.07 28.88 12.38
N CYS A 303 -12.14 28.01 13.39
CA CYS A 303 -13.24 28.00 14.36
C CYS A 303 -13.39 29.37 15.04
N ARG A 304 -12.30 29.97 15.51
CA ARG A 304 -12.32 31.32 16.10
C ARG A 304 -12.89 32.38 15.15
N GLN A 305 -12.54 32.32 13.87
CA GLN A 305 -13.08 33.23 12.86
C GLN A 305 -14.57 32.98 12.55
N LEU A 306 -15.03 31.72 12.64
CA LEU A 306 -16.44 31.37 12.42
C LEU A 306 -17.34 31.74 13.61
N GLU A 307 -16.78 31.82 14.81
CA GLU A 307 -17.45 32.21 16.05
C GLU A 307 -17.58 33.74 16.19
N ASP A 308 -16.68 34.50 15.56
CA ASP A 308 -16.71 35.96 15.60
C ASP A 308 -17.86 36.52 14.74
N LYS A 309 -18.83 37.13 15.44
CA LYS A 309 -20.01 37.75 14.83
C LYS A 309 -19.67 38.88 13.85
N GLN A 310 -18.53 39.55 14.00
CA GLN A 310 -18.06 40.61 13.09
C GLN A 310 -17.53 40.03 11.76
N GLN A 311 -17.01 38.80 11.78
CA GLN A 311 -16.40 38.13 10.63
C GLN A 311 -17.43 37.34 9.79
N ARG A 312 -18.73 37.41 10.12
CA ARG A 312 -19.80 36.61 9.47
C ARG A 312 -19.89 36.77 7.95
N HIS A 313 -19.61 37.97 7.46
CA HIS A 313 -19.64 38.30 6.03
C HIS A 313 -18.51 37.62 5.25
N ILE A 314 -17.45 37.14 5.91
CA ILE A 314 -16.31 36.54 5.25
C ILE A 314 -16.66 35.14 4.72
N PRO A 315 -16.44 34.87 3.42
CA PRO A 315 -16.67 33.55 2.84
C PRO A 315 -15.81 32.47 3.52
N ILE A 316 -16.39 31.29 3.70
CA ILE A 316 -15.68 30.13 4.27
C ILE A 316 -14.43 29.78 3.45
N LEU A 317 -14.48 29.96 2.13
CA LEU A 317 -13.32 29.79 1.26
C LEU A 317 -12.19 30.75 1.65
N THR A 318 -12.48 32.02 1.91
CA THR A 318 -11.47 33.01 2.32
C THR A 318 -10.79 32.58 3.61
N LEU A 319 -11.57 32.19 4.64
CA LEU A 319 -11.02 31.70 5.91
C LEU A 319 -10.17 30.43 5.72
N ALA A 320 -10.55 29.54 4.81
CA ALA A 320 -9.76 28.36 4.48
C ALA A 320 -8.43 28.74 3.81
N LEU A 321 -8.43 29.69 2.87
CA LEU A 321 -7.22 30.16 2.20
C LEU A 321 -6.27 30.85 3.18
N GLU A 322 -6.80 31.68 4.09
CA GLU A 322 -6.03 32.33 5.17
C GLU A 322 -5.44 31.33 6.17
N ALA A 323 -6.10 30.19 6.38
CA ALA A 323 -5.59 29.09 7.20
C ALA A 323 -4.54 28.25 6.47
N GLY A 324 -4.16 28.59 5.23
CA GLY A 324 -3.13 27.89 4.46
C GLY A 324 -3.60 26.68 3.66
N TYR A 325 -4.92 26.52 3.45
CA TYR A 325 -5.43 25.54 2.51
C TYR A 325 -5.34 26.06 1.08
N GLY A 326 -5.00 25.19 0.12
CA GLY A 326 -4.97 25.56 -1.30
C GLY A 326 -6.34 25.49 -2.01
N SER A 327 -7.35 24.89 -1.37
CA SER A 327 -8.72 24.84 -1.89
C SER A 327 -9.73 24.46 -0.82
N ILE A 328 -11.02 24.62 -1.12
CA ILE A 328 -12.12 24.34 -0.20
C ILE A 328 -12.27 22.85 0.13
N ALA A 329 -11.99 21.94 -0.82
CA ALA A 329 -12.31 20.53 -0.65
C ALA A 329 -11.45 19.83 0.44
N PRO A 330 -10.12 20.02 0.50
CA PRO A 330 -9.29 19.53 1.61
C PRO A 330 -9.70 20.13 2.96
N PHE A 331 -10.01 21.44 2.99
CA PHE A 331 -10.48 22.11 4.20
C PHE A 331 -11.78 21.50 4.72
N ASN A 332 -12.80 21.36 3.88
CA ASN A 332 -14.09 20.80 4.29
C ASN A 332 -13.93 19.37 4.85
N ARG A 333 -13.06 18.55 4.26
CA ARG A 333 -12.77 17.21 4.77
C ARG A 333 -12.08 17.26 6.13
N ALA A 334 -11.05 18.10 6.28
CA ALA A 334 -10.32 18.26 7.53
C ALA A 334 -11.23 18.80 8.64
N PHE A 335 -12.03 19.82 8.35
CA PHE A 335 -12.97 20.42 9.29
C PHE A 335 -14.04 19.43 9.74
N LYS A 336 -14.69 18.73 8.80
CA LYS A 336 -15.68 17.70 9.15
C LYS A 336 -15.07 16.55 9.95
N HIS A 337 -13.83 16.18 9.66
CA HIS A 337 -13.12 15.15 10.42
C HIS A 337 -12.83 15.58 11.87
N HIS A 338 -12.42 16.83 12.09
CA HIS A 338 -12.11 17.35 13.43
C HIS A 338 -13.35 17.73 14.23
N MET A 339 -14.34 18.36 13.58
CA MET A 339 -15.51 18.95 14.25
C MET A 339 -16.78 18.12 14.15
N GLY A 340 -16.79 17.05 13.35
CA GLY A 340 -17.99 16.23 13.08
C GLY A 340 -19.08 16.90 12.24
N LYS A 341 -18.94 18.19 11.93
CA LYS A 341 -19.93 19.03 11.22
C LYS A 341 -19.28 19.77 10.05
N THR A 342 -20.07 20.25 9.09
CA THR A 342 -19.52 21.12 8.03
C THR A 342 -19.19 22.52 8.58
N PRO A 343 -18.29 23.27 7.93
CA PRO A 343 -17.97 24.64 8.34
C PRO A 343 -19.21 25.56 8.38
N SER A 344 -20.14 25.40 7.43
CA SER A 344 -21.41 26.13 7.41
C SER A 344 -22.27 25.77 8.63
N GLN A 345 -22.47 24.48 8.89
CA GLN A 345 -23.22 24.00 10.06
C GLN A 345 -22.60 24.47 11.38
N TYR A 346 -21.27 24.63 11.43
CA TYR A 346 -20.57 25.17 12.60
C TYR A 346 -20.84 26.66 12.76
N ARG A 347 -20.71 27.46 11.69
CA ARG A 347 -21.02 28.88 11.69
C ARG A 347 -22.46 29.17 12.13
N ASP A 348 -23.41 28.35 11.68
CA ASP A 348 -24.84 28.53 11.97
C ASP A 348 -25.17 28.38 13.47
N GLN A 349 -24.30 27.73 14.28
CA GLN A 349 -24.49 27.62 15.73
C GLN A 349 -24.20 28.90 16.51
N PHE A 350 -23.48 29.85 15.90
CA PHE A 350 -23.10 31.13 16.54
C PHE A 350 -23.88 32.32 15.97
N GLN A 351 -24.95 32.04 15.21
CA GLN A 351 -25.82 33.06 14.64
C GLN A 351 -26.61 33.81 15.70
#